data_AF-A0AAN8HTY6-F1
#
_entry.id   AF-A0AAN8HTY6-F1
#
_cell.length_a   1.000
_cell.length_b   1.000
_cell.length_c   1.000
_cell.angle_alpha   90.00
_cell.angle_beta   90.00
_cell.angle_gamma   90.00
#
_symmetry.space_group_name_H-M   'P 1'
#
loop_
_entity.id
_entity.type
_entity.pdbx_description
1 polymer ?
#
loop_
_entity_poly.entity_id
_entity_poly.type
_entity_poly.pdbx_seq_one_letter_code
_entity_poly.pdbx_strand_id
1 'polypeptide(L)'
;MDMPVELRDGTSNQGSADGARISAVTDTGAQSDLWSLEEFLACGFSRDYLRPVSLSLSAANRSPITIEGAFSARLSTTCSRGRVTSCRSMVYVSSSVQAMYLSYESLLNLGLLPVNFPSNDVAWAPKDRRIHG
;
A
#
# COMPACT_ATOMS: atom_id res chain seq x y z
N MET A 1 -10.58 -6.72 -10.10
CA MET A 1 -11.10 -5.33 -10.10
C MET A 1 -9.92 -4.46 -9.71
N ASP A 2 -9.30 -3.83 -10.70
CA ASP A 2 -8.16 -2.95 -10.50
C ASP A 2 -8.63 -1.61 -9.96
N MET A 3 -8.10 -1.18 -8.82
CA MET A 3 -8.45 0.10 -8.20
C MET A 3 -7.18 0.95 -8.11
N PRO A 4 -7.20 2.20 -8.61
CA PRO A 4 -6.00 3.02 -8.68
C PRO A 4 -5.60 3.57 -7.31
N VAL A 5 -4.30 3.49 -7.00
CA VAL A 5 -3.70 4.15 -5.83
C VAL A 5 -3.24 5.58 -6.20
N GLU A 6 -3.48 6.63 -5.38
CA GLU A 6 -2.97 8.00 -5.64
C GLU A 6 -1.98 8.49 -4.57
N LEU A 7 -0.79 8.96 -4.99
CA LEU A 7 0.28 9.54 -4.14
C LEU A 7 0.28 11.08 -4.17
N ARG A 8 0.43 11.77 -3.02
CA ARG A 8 0.66 13.23 -2.95
C ARG A 8 1.63 13.60 -1.83
N ASP A 9 2.56 14.52 -2.10
CA ASP A 9 3.44 15.16 -1.10
C ASP A 9 3.18 16.68 -1.00
N GLY A 10 3.39 17.23 0.19
CA GLY A 10 3.25 18.64 0.49
C GLY A 10 4.61 19.28 0.76
N THR A 11 5.13 20.00 -0.23
CA THR A 11 5.79 21.33 -0.14
C THR A 11 6.49 21.63 -1.48
N SER A 12 6.45 22.90 -1.88
CA SER A 12 6.72 23.41 -3.21
C SER A 12 8.20 23.45 -3.60
N ASN A 13 8.61 22.76 -4.68
CA ASN A 13 9.28 23.37 -5.85
C ASN A 13 9.31 22.38 -7.04
N GLN A 14 9.17 22.90 -8.27
CA GLN A 14 8.70 22.16 -9.45
C GLN A 14 9.64 21.07 -10.00
N GLY A 15 9.14 19.84 -9.94
CA GLY A 15 9.30 18.74 -10.89
C GLY A 15 8.07 17.86 -10.67
N SER A 16 7.12 17.86 -11.60
CA SER A 16 5.74 17.38 -11.38
C SER A 16 5.67 15.87 -11.08
N ALA A 17 5.90 15.45 -9.84
CA ALA A 17 5.47 14.14 -9.36
C ALA A 17 4.01 14.24 -8.88
N ASP A 18 3.11 14.53 -9.81
CA ASP A 18 1.68 14.24 -9.65
C ASP A 18 1.57 12.72 -9.47
N GLY A 19 0.88 12.26 -8.43
CA GLY A 19 0.83 10.83 -8.09
C GLY A 19 0.48 9.93 -9.28
N ALA A 20 1.04 8.72 -9.28
CA ALA A 20 0.73 7.74 -10.31
C ALA A 20 -0.45 6.87 -9.90
N ARG A 21 -1.37 6.61 -10.85
CA ARG A 21 -2.43 5.61 -10.70
C ARG A 21 -1.94 4.26 -11.17
N ILE A 22 -1.91 3.30 -10.26
CA ILE A 22 -1.39 1.95 -10.52
C ILE A 22 -2.38 0.87 -10.08
N SER A 23 -2.29 -0.29 -10.72
CA SER A 23 -2.89 -1.53 -10.20
C SER A 23 -1.98 -2.10 -9.12
N ALA A 24 -2.57 -2.68 -8.07
CA ALA A 24 -1.82 -3.29 -6.98
C ALA A 24 -2.40 -4.65 -6.61
N VAL A 25 -1.51 -5.58 -6.27
CA VAL A 25 -1.83 -6.90 -5.73
C VAL A 25 -2.04 -6.76 -4.23
N THR A 26 -3.21 -7.21 -3.76
CA THR A 26 -3.48 -7.32 -2.33
C THR A 26 -2.76 -8.55 -1.78
N ASP A 27 -1.68 -8.35 -1.02
CA ASP A 27 -0.85 -9.42 -0.48
C ASP A 27 -0.81 -9.37 1.05
N THR A 28 -1.77 -10.05 1.69
CA THR A 28 -1.82 -10.13 3.16
C THR A 28 -0.65 -10.92 3.76
N GLY A 29 0.12 -11.64 2.94
CA GLY A 29 1.32 -12.35 3.36
C GLY A 29 2.59 -11.50 3.31
N ALA A 30 2.55 -10.34 2.66
CA ALA A 30 3.68 -9.44 2.57
C ALA A 30 3.90 -8.66 3.88
N GLN A 31 5.17 -8.64 4.32
CA GLN A 31 5.59 -7.88 5.51
C GLN A 31 5.73 -6.37 5.25
N SER A 32 5.84 -5.97 3.99
CA SER A 32 6.06 -4.57 3.62
C SER A 32 5.54 -4.33 2.21
N ASP A 33 5.19 -3.08 1.92
CA ASP A 33 4.81 -2.69 0.57
C ASP A 33 6.01 -2.74 -0.35
N LEU A 34 5.85 -3.37 -1.51
CA LEU A 34 6.92 -3.62 -2.45
C LEU A 34 6.46 -3.28 -3.85
N TRP A 35 7.20 -2.43 -4.55
CA TRP A 35 6.88 -1.99 -5.89
C TRP A 35 7.98 -2.35 -6.88
N SER A 36 7.58 -2.73 -8.09
CA SER A 36 8.48 -2.91 -9.22
C SER A 36 9.22 -1.63 -9.56
N LEU A 37 10.54 -1.75 -9.74
CA LEU A 37 11.37 -0.68 -10.29
C LEU A 37 10.93 -0.30 -11.71
N GLU A 38 10.49 -1.27 -12.51
CA GLU A 38 10.04 -1.02 -13.88
C GLU A 38 8.80 -0.13 -13.91
N GLU A 39 7.76 -0.48 -13.15
CA GLU A 39 6.54 0.32 -13.05
C GLU A 39 6.80 1.69 -12.40
N PHE A 40 7.65 1.74 -11.37
CA PHE A 40 8.06 2.98 -10.71
C PHE A 40 8.69 3.96 -11.71
N LEU A 41 9.62 3.48 -12.54
CA LEU A 41 10.25 4.29 -13.58
C LEU A 41 9.26 4.64 -14.71
N ALA A 42 8.41 3.70 -15.12
CA ALA A 42 7.39 3.92 -16.15
C ALA A 42 6.35 4.98 -15.72
N CYS A 43 6.10 5.12 -14.42
CA CYS A 43 5.28 6.17 -13.83
C CYS A 43 5.99 7.55 -13.77
N GLY A 44 7.23 7.66 -14.24
CA GLY A 44 7.99 8.90 -14.29
C GLY A 44 8.76 9.22 -13.01
N PHE A 45 8.80 8.32 -12.03
CA PHE A 45 9.66 8.51 -10.85
C PHE A 45 11.12 8.20 -11.20
N SER A 46 12.05 8.94 -10.57
CA SER A 46 13.50 8.69 -10.68
C SER A 46 14.00 7.86 -9.49
N ARG A 47 15.07 7.08 -9.74
CA ARG A 47 15.84 6.42 -8.67
C ARG A 47 16.37 7.41 -7.62
N ASP A 48 16.53 8.68 -7.97
CA ASP A 48 16.97 9.73 -7.04
C ASP A 48 15.98 9.98 -5.90
N TYR A 49 14.71 9.57 -6.05
CA TYR A 49 13.73 9.59 -4.96
C TYR A 49 13.94 8.47 -3.94
N LEU A 50 14.74 7.45 -4.27
CA LEU A 50 14.95 6.30 -3.41
C LEU A 50 16.01 6.60 -2.35
N ARG A 51 15.65 6.35 -1.10
CA ARG A 51 16.59 6.33 0.01
C ARG A 51 17.26 4.95 0.05
N PRO A 52 18.60 4.90 0.20
CA PRO A 52 19.28 3.62 0.40
C PRO A 52 18.81 3.00 1.71
N VAL A 53 18.55 1.70 1.68
CA VAL A 53 18.12 0.93 2.85
C VAL A 53 18.93 -0.35 2.93
N SER A 54 19.28 -0.75 4.15
CA SER A 54 19.87 -2.07 4.42
C SER A 54 18.79 -2.98 4.95
N LEU A 55 18.04 -3.62 4.06
CA LEU A 55 16.98 -4.56 4.39
C LEU A 55 17.14 -5.83 3.55
N SER A 56 16.96 -6.99 4.19
CA SER A 56 16.88 -8.28 3.49
C SER A 56 15.43 -8.74 3.47
N LEU A 57 14.80 -8.66 2.30
CA LEU A 57 13.49 -9.25 2.04
C LEU A 57 13.64 -10.55 1.27
N SER A 58 12.77 -11.50 1.56
CA SER A 58 12.67 -12.77 0.83
C SER A 58 11.24 -12.98 0.38
N ALA A 59 11.09 -13.55 -0.80
CA ALA A 59 9.79 -14.06 -1.23
C ALA A 59 9.37 -15.27 -0.38
N ALA A 60 8.11 -15.67 -0.48
CA ALA A 60 7.58 -16.81 0.26
C ALA A 60 8.35 -18.12 0.00
N ASN A 61 8.94 -18.27 -1.19
CA ASN A 61 9.79 -19.40 -1.57
C ASN A 61 11.26 -19.27 -1.09
N ARG A 62 11.56 -18.30 -0.23
CA ARG A 62 12.91 -17.97 0.29
C ARG A 62 13.89 -17.42 -0.74
N SER A 63 13.46 -17.14 -1.98
CA SER A 63 14.31 -16.41 -2.92
C SER A 63 14.59 -15.00 -2.39
N PRO A 64 15.84 -14.53 -2.46
CA PRO A 64 16.17 -13.16 -2.07
C PRO A 64 15.47 -12.16 -3.00
N ILE A 65 15.02 -11.04 -2.42
CA ILE A 65 14.47 -9.91 -3.17
C ILE A 65 15.51 -8.80 -3.14
N THR A 66 15.97 -8.38 -4.32
CA THR A 66 16.88 -7.23 -4.44
C THR A 66 16.13 -5.94 -4.17
N ILE A 67 16.57 -5.14 -3.20
CA ILE A 67 15.97 -3.84 -2.87
C ILE A 67 16.87 -2.73 -3.39
N GLU A 68 16.33 -1.91 -4.28
CA GLU A 68 17.01 -0.75 -4.87
C GLU A 68 16.99 0.46 -3.94
N GLY A 69 15.98 0.52 -3.07
CA GLY A 69 15.81 1.57 -2.07
C GLY A 69 14.37 1.63 -1.58
N ALA A 70 14.04 2.68 -0.85
CA ALA A 70 12.70 2.91 -0.35
C ALA A 70 12.33 4.38 -0.39
N PHE A 71 11.03 4.67 -0.40
CA PHE A 71 10.51 6.03 -0.28
C PHE A 71 9.24 6.06 0.58
N SER A 72 8.93 7.21 1.16
CA SER A 72 7.67 7.40 1.87
C SER A 72 6.59 7.80 0.87
N ALA A 73 5.50 7.07 0.84
CA ALA A 73 4.42 7.24 -0.10
C ALA A 73 3.10 7.49 0.66
N ARG A 74 2.23 8.35 0.12
CA ARG A 74 0.84 8.44 0.57
C ARG A 74 -0.04 7.57 -0.32
N LEU A 75 -0.30 6.32 0.04
CA LEU A 75 -1.19 5.45 -0.71
C LEU A 75 -2.64 5.91 -0.52
N SER A 76 -3.42 6.04 -1.59
CA SER A 76 -4.84 6.42 -1.50
C SER A 76 -5.71 5.54 -2.39
N THR A 77 -6.85 5.05 -1.94
CA THR A 77 -7.82 4.30 -2.76
C THR A 77 -9.18 4.98 -2.71
N THR A 78 -9.99 4.80 -3.75
CA THR A 78 -11.36 5.34 -3.82
C THR A 78 -12.35 4.20 -3.86
N CYS A 79 -13.28 4.12 -2.92
CA CYS A 79 -14.32 3.08 -2.97
C CYS A 79 -15.40 3.39 -4.01
N SER A 80 -16.26 2.41 -4.32
CA SER A 80 -17.37 2.57 -5.29
C SER A 80 -18.37 3.68 -4.93
N ARG A 81 -18.39 4.14 -3.67
CA ARG A 81 -19.20 5.28 -3.20
C ARG A 81 -18.47 6.63 -3.29
N GLY A 82 -17.31 6.67 -3.92
CA GLY A 82 -16.50 7.88 -4.09
C GLY A 82 -15.73 8.32 -2.84
N ARG A 83 -15.77 7.55 -1.74
CA ARG A 83 -14.99 7.87 -0.54
C ARG A 83 -13.52 7.50 -0.78
N VAL A 84 -12.64 8.48 -0.59
CA VAL A 84 -11.19 8.29 -0.64
C VAL A 84 -10.68 7.95 0.75
N THR A 85 -9.92 6.86 0.86
CA THR A 85 -9.14 6.51 2.06
C THR A 85 -7.67 6.59 1.69
N SER A 86 -6.82 7.07 2.60
CA SER A 86 -5.38 7.13 2.37
C SER A 86 -4.58 6.82 3.63
N CYS A 87 -3.41 6.24 3.45
CA CYS A 87 -2.42 6.04 4.50
C CYS A 87 -1.03 6.48 4.02
N ARG A 88 -0.10 6.69 4.95
CA ARG A 88 1.31 6.85 4.63
C ARG A 88 2.01 5.52 4.90
N SER A 89 2.85 5.08 3.96
CA SER A 89 3.61 3.85 4.07
C SER A 89 5.03 4.04 3.53
N MET A 90 5.96 3.23 4.02
CA MET A 90 7.27 3.06 3.39
C MET A 90 7.14 1.99 2.29
N VAL A 91 7.40 2.39 1.05
CA VAL A 91 7.34 1.49 -0.10
C VAL A 91 8.77 1.18 -0.53
N TYR A 92 9.10 -0.11 -0.56
CA TYR A 92 10.37 -0.59 -1.08
C TYR A 92 10.27 -0.76 -2.59
N VAL A 93 11.34 -0.45 -3.31
CA VAL A 93 11.41 -0.62 -4.76
C VAL A 93 12.39 -1.73 -5.09
N SER A 94 11.96 -2.65 -5.95
CA SER A 94 12.72 -3.85 -6.31
C SER A 94 12.71 -4.10 -7.80
N SER A 95 13.88 -4.44 -8.35
CA SER A 95 14.04 -4.96 -9.71
C SER A 95 13.62 -6.43 -9.84
N SER A 96 13.30 -7.12 -8.74
CA SER A 96 12.96 -8.55 -8.71
C SER A 96 11.46 -8.84 -8.78
N VAL A 97 10.61 -7.81 -8.86
CA VAL A 97 9.15 -7.94 -8.92
C VAL A 97 8.55 -7.13 -10.08
N GLN A 98 7.32 -7.47 -10.47
CA GLN A 98 6.68 -6.94 -11.68
C GLN A 98 5.41 -6.12 -11.40
N ALA A 99 5.05 -5.91 -10.14
CA ALA A 99 3.83 -5.21 -9.74
C ALA A 99 4.05 -4.41 -8.44
N MET A 100 3.02 -3.68 -8.02
CA MET A 100 2.87 -3.19 -6.65
C MET A 100 2.19 -4.25 -5.77
N TYR A 101 2.81 -4.59 -4.65
CA TYR A 101 2.28 -5.48 -3.63
C TYR A 101 1.98 -4.68 -2.37
N LEU A 102 0.73 -4.73 -1.92
CA LEU A 102 0.30 -4.07 -0.69
C LEU A 102 0.32 -5.06 0.47
N SER A 103 1.05 -4.69 1.51
CA SER A 103 1.14 -5.41 2.78
C SER A 103 -0.18 -5.41 3.53
N TYR A 104 -0.28 -6.34 4.50
CA TYR A 104 -1.42 -6.41 5.41
C TYR A 104 -1.74 -5.06 6.08
N GLU A 105 -0.73 -4.34 6.57
CA GLU A 105 -0.91 -3.06 7.25
C GLU A 105 -1.48 -1.98 6.32
N SER A 106 -0.95 -1.86 5.10
CA SER A 106 -1.46 -0.92 4.12
C SER A 106 -2.88 -1.25 3.69
N LEU A 107 -3.20 -2.52 3.48
CA LEU A 107 -4.56 -2.96 3.15
C LEU A 107 -5.56 -2.64 4.27
N LEU A 108 -5.17 -2.82 5.54
CA LEU A 108 -5.97 -2.45 6.71
C LEU A 108 -6.20 -0.94 6.76
N ASN A 109 -5.13 -0.16 6.63
CA ASN A 109 -5.17 1.31 6.73
C ASN A 109 -5.89 1.97 5.55
N LEU A 110 -5.89 1.35 4.37
CA LEU A 110 -6.69 1.77 3.22
C LEU A 110 -8.17 1.37 3.35
N GLY A 111 -8.52 0.56 4.35
CA GLY A 111 -9.87 0.01 4.54
C GLY A 111 -10.25 -1.01 3.47
N LEU A 112 -9.27 -1.65 2.83
CA LEU A 112 -9.45 -2.73 1.87
C LEU A 112 -9.63 -4.08 2.58
N LEU A 113 -9.08 -4.21 3.79
CA LEU A 113 -9.38 -5.29 4.72
C LEU A 113 -10.22 -4.79 5.90
N PRO A 114 -11.14 -5.60 6.41
CA PRO A 114 -11.85 -5.27 7.64
C PRO A 114 -10.90 -5.38 8.84
N VAL A 115 -11.15 -4.57 9.88
CA VAL A 115 -10.29 -4.47 11.06
C VAL A 115 -10.12 -5.79 11.85
N ASN A 116 -11.02 -6.73 11.64
CA ASN A 116 -11.05 -8.03 12.29
C ASN A 116 -10.52 -9.17 11.39
N PHE A 117 -9.97 -8.88 10.21
CA PHE A 117 -9.37 -9.91 9.35
C PHE A 117 -8.30 -10.71 10.12
N PRO A 118 -8.18 -12.04 9.92
CA PRO A 118 -8.93 -12.89 9.00
C PRO A 118 -10.26 -13.41 9.57
N SER A 119 -10.67 -12.94 10.75
CA SER A 119 -11.93 -13.36 11.37
C SER A 119 -13.13 -12.85 10.58
N ASN A 120 -14.07 -13.76 10.39
CA ASN A 120 -15.39 -13.57 9.81
C ASN A 120 -16.44 -13.26 10.90
N ASP A 121 -16.03 -13.15 12.16
CA ASP A 121 -16.91 -12.73 13.24
C ASP A 121 -17.29 -11.26 13.04
N VAL A 122 -18.51 -11.04 12.54
CA VAL A 122 -19.16 -9.73 12.59
C VAL A 122 -19.12 -9.30 14.05
N ALA A 123 -18.38 -8.22 14.36
CA ALA A 123 -18.31 -7.68 15.71
C ALA A 123 -19.75 -7.60 16.26
N TRP A 124 -20.06 -8.45 17.23
CA TRP A 124 -21.36 -8.49 17.88
C TRP A 124 -21.58 -7.12 18.52
N ALA A 125 -22.36 -6.27 17.88
CA ALA A 125 -22.92 -5.11 18.54
C ALA A 125 -23.89 -5.65 19.60
N PRO A 126 -23.71 -5.35 20.89
CA PRO A 126 -24.69 -5.74 21.88
C PRO A 126 -26.02 -5.11 21.51
N LYS A 127 -27.02 -5.94 21.19
CA LYS A 127 -28.41 -5.49 21.05
C LYS A 127 -28.81 -4.83 22.36
N ASP A 128 -29.09 -3.53 22.27
CA ASP A 128 -30.03 -2.78 23.10
C ASP A 128 -30.43 -3.49 24.41
N ARG A 129 -29.78 -3.10 25.53
CA ARG A 129 -30.44 -3.23 26.83
C ARG A 129 -31.54 -2.16 26.90
N ARG A 130 -32.68 -2.42 26.25
CA ARG A 130 -33.95 -1.91 26.74
C ARG A 130 -34.35 -2.74 27.95
N ILE A 131 -33.89 -2.30 29.12
CA ILE A 131 -34.57 -2.60 30.37
C ILE A 131 -35.75 -1.63 30.45
N HIS A 132 -36.90 -2.11 29.98
CA HIS A 132 -38.21 -1.59 30.38
C HIS A 132 -38.60 -2.25 31.70
N GLY A 133 -39.07 -1.44 32.65
CA GLY A 133 -39.89 -1.87 33.79
C GLY A 133 -39.12 -2.13 35.07
#